data_AF-A0A534JRQ7-F1
#
_entry.id   AF-A0A534JRQ7-F1
#
_cell.length_a   1.000
_cell.length_b   1.000
_cell.length_c   1.000
_cell.angle_alpha   90.00
_cell.angle_beta   90.00
_cell.angle_gamma   90.00
#
_symmetry.space_group_name_H-M   'P 1'
#
loop_
_entity.id
_entity.type
_entity.pdbx_description
1 polymer ?
#
loop_
_entity_poly.entity_id
_entity_poly.type
_entity_poly.pdbx_seq_one_letter_code
_entity_poly.pdbx_strand_id
1 'polypeptide(L)' 'MRAFVTGGTGLLGRPLVETLQEDGWEVTVLTRD' A
#
# COMPACT_ATOMS: atom_id res chain seq x y z
N MET A 1 8.63 -9.50 0.54
CA MET A 1 9.42 -8.23 0.48
C MET A 1 8.65 -7.16 1.25
N ARG A 2 9.23 -5.99 1.56
CA ARG A 2 8.56 -4.92 2.35
C ARG A 2 8.36 -3.66 1.54
N ALA A 3 7.18 -3.06 1.63
CA ALA A 3 6.85 -1.79 0.97
C ALA A 3 6.27 -0.78 1.96
N PHE A 4 6.72 0.47 1.84
CA PHE A 4 6.14 1.61 2.53
C PHE A 4 5.43 2.51 1.51
N VAL A 5 4.11 2.66 1.64
CA VAL A 5 3.28 3.35 0.66
C VAL A 5 2.75 4.65 1.23
N THR A 6 3.21 5.76 0.65
CA THR A 6 2.64 7.09 0.91
C THR A 6 1.43 7.31 0.04
N GLY A 7 0.32 7.80 0.61
CA GLY A 7 -0.92 7.99 -0.16
C GLY A 7 -1.63 6.69 -0.52
N GLY A 8 -1.35 5.60 0.21
CA GLY A 8 -1.95 4.26 -0.02
C GLY A 8 -3.47 4.21 0.14
N THR A 9 -4.11 5.28 0.62
CA THR A 9 -5.57 5.39 0.74
C THR A 9 -6.23 6.06 -0.46
N GLY A 10 -5.47 6.64 -1.39
CA GLY A 10 -5.98 7.39 -2.54
C GLY A 10 -6.31 6.53 -3.76
N LEU A 11 -6.77 7.18 -4.85
CA LEU A 11 -7.23 6.54 -6.09
C LEU A 11 -6.25 5.51 -6.67
N LEU A 12 -4.95 5.82 -6.64
CA LEU A 12 -3.90 4.95 -7.17
C LEU A 12 -3.25 4.10 -6.08
N GLY A 13 -3.13 4.64 -4.87
CA GLY A 13 -2.47 3.96 -3.77
C GLY A 13 -3.24 2.72 -3.30
N ARG A 14 -4.57 2.77 -3.34
CA ARG A 14 -5.43 1.68 -2.88
C ARG A 14 -5.29 0.42 -3.76
N PRO A 15 -5.48 0.47 -5.10
CA PRO A 15 -5.25 -0.70 -5.95
C PRO A 15 -3.79 -1.15 -5.94
N LEU A 16 -2.82 -0.24 -5.78
CA LEU A 16 -1.41 -0.62 -5.63
C LEU A 16 -1.16 -1.46 -4.37
N VAL A 17 -1.71 -1.05 -3.22
CA VAL A 17 -1.57 -1.78 -1.96
C VAL A 17 -2.21 -3.17 -2.07
N GLU A 18 -3.38 -3.26 -2.70
CA GLU A 18 -4.07 -4.54 -2.95
C GLU A 18 -3.19 -5.48 -3.78
N THR A 19 -2.66 -5.03 -4.92
CA THR A 19 -1.76 -5.86 -5.74
C THR A 19 -0.49 -6.28 -5.00
N LEU A 20 0.13 -5.38 -4.23
CA LEU A 20 1.32 -5.72 -3.44
C LEU A 20 1.02 -6.79 -2.39
N GLN A 21 -0.14 -6.74 -1.74
CA GLN A 21 -0.57 -7.75 -0.78
C GLN A 21 -0.85 -9.10 -1.45
N GLU A 22 -1.49 -9.10 -2.63
CA GLU A 22 -1.70 -10.30 -3.45
C GLU A 22 -0.37 -10.96 -3.85
N ASP A 23 0.65 -10.15 -4.14
CA ASP A 23 2.01 -10.61 -4.44
C ASP A 23 2.80 -11.07 -3.19
N GLY A 24 2.17 -11.09 -2.01
CA GLY A 24 2.79 -11.54 -0.76
C GLY A 24 3.76 -10.54 -0.13
N TRP A 25 3.60 -9.25 -0.42
CA TRP A 25 4.39 -8.21 0.23
C TRP A 25 3.82 -7.84 1.60
N GLU A 26 4.73 -7.52 2.52
CA GLU A 26 4.38 -6.91 3.79
C GLU A 26 4.33 -5.38 3.58
N VAL A 27 3.13 -4.80 3.64
CA VAL A 27 2.87 -3.40 3.26
C VAL A 27 2.53 -2.56 4.48
N THR A 28 3.20 -1.42 4.64
CA THR A 28 2.85 -0.38 5.62
C THR A 28 2.37 0.86 4.86
N VAL A 29 1.19 1.37 5.21
CA VAL A 29 0.60 2.57 4.58
C VAL A 29 0.72 3.75 5.52
N LEU A 30 1.23 4.88 5.01
CA LEU A 30 1.22 6.15 5.73
C LEU A 30 -0.13 6.85 5.57
N THR A 31 -0.81 7.09 6.68
CA THR A 31 -2.04 7.90 6.79
C THR A 31 -1.75 9.21 7.55
N ARG A 32 -2.68 10.17 7.51
CA ARG A 32 -2.52 11.52 8.10
C ARG A 32 -3.44 11.80 9.29
N ASP A 33 -4.14 10.78 9.80
CA ASP A 33 -4.98 10.93 11.00
C ASP A 33 -4.11 11.18 12.24
#